data_AF-A0A444JDR5-F1
#
_entry.id   AF-A0A444JDR5-F1
#
_cell.length_a   1.000
_cell.length_b   1.000
_cell.length_c   1.000
_cell.angle_alpha   90.00
_cell.angle_beta   90.00
_cell.angle_gamma   90.00
#
_symmetry.space_group_name_H-M   'P 1'
#
loop_
_entity.id
_entity.type
_entity.pdbx_description
1 polymer ?
#
loop_
_entity_poly.entity_id
_entity_poly.type
_entity_poly.pdbx_seq_one_letter_code
_entity_poly.pdbx_strand_id
1 'polypeptide(L)'
;MRFLPFLGIPLYGTLLLLLEKPLLNFFLQWSTWIRLLGTVALIFPLGTFLGMPFAIGIAGSHTKGRGAVGWAWAVNGLFTVLGSVLSVLAATYFGFILTLSGAFLMYILAGLLLSGFAPFVTPEKNGAL
;
A
#
# COMPACT_ATOMS: atom_id res chain seq x y z
N MET A 1 -3.93 0.54 15.44
CA MET A 1 -3.67 1.40 14.26
C MET A 1 -2.69 0.77 13.26
N ARG A 2 -1.60 0.11 13.67
CA ARG A 2 -0.59 -0.45 12.73
C ARG A 2 -1.11 -1.40 11.64
N PHE A 3 -2.17 -2.17 11.92
CA PHE A 3 -2.72 -3.13 10.95
C PHE A 3 -3.74 -2.51 9.97
N LEU A 4 -4.17 -1.27 10.24
CA LEU A 4 -5.20 -0.58 9.46
C LEU A 4 -4.90 -0.53 7.95
N PRO A 5 -3.69 -0.16 7.47
CA PRO A 5 -3.45 -0.10 6.03
C PRO A 5 -3.51 -1.48 5.36
N PHE A 6 -3.11 -2.54 6.05
CA PHE A 6 -3.09 -3.91 5.50
C PHE A 6 -4.49 -4.50 5.30
N LEU A 7 -5.50 -3.98 5.99
CA LEU A 7 -6.91 -4.28 5.74
C LEU A 7 -7.57 -3.22 4.84
N GLY A 8 -7.20 -1.96 4.99
CA GLY A 8 -7.76 -0.84 4.23
C GLY A 8 -7.47 -0.93 2.73
N ILE A 9 -6.24 -1.30 2.35
CA ILE A 9 -5.85 -1.47 0.93
C ILE A 9 -6.71 -2.51 0.22
N PRO A 10 -6.78 -3.78 0.66
CA PRO A 10 -7.58 -4.79 -0.04
C PRO A 10 -9.07 -4.49 0.03
N LEU A 11 -9.59 -3.97 1.15
CA LEU A 11 -11.01 -3.66 1.30
C LEU A 11 -11.44 -2.52 0.36
N TYR A 12 -10.75 -1.39 0.41
CA TYR A 12 -11.08 -0.22 -0.40
C TYR A 12 -10.77 -0.45 -1.88
N GLY A 13 -9.65 -1.14 -2.18
CA GLY A 13 -9.31 -1.54 -3.54
C GLY A 13 -10.35 -2.48 -4.15
N THR A 14 -10.84 -3.47 -3.39
CA THR A 14 -11.92 -4.35 -3.85
C THR A 14 -13.22 -3.58 -4.05
N LEU A 15 -13.56 -2.64 -3.15
CA LEU A 15 -14.71 -1.77 -3.33
C LEU A 15 -14.63 -0.96 -4.63
N LEU A 16 -13.47 -0.37 -4.94
CA LEU A 16 -13.26 0.34 -6.20
C LEU A 16 -13.41 -0.57 -7.43
N LEU A 17 -12.94 -1.82 -7.35
CA LEU A 17 -13.12 -2.80 -8.43
C LEU A 17 -14.59 -3.17 -8.63
N LEU A 18 -15.32 -3.43 -7.55
CA LEU A 18 -16.76 -3.75 -7.62
C LEU A 18 -17.56 -2.58 -8.18
N LEU A 19 -17.13 -1.35 -7.91
CA LEU A 19 -17.77 -0.13 -8.39
C LEU A 19 -17.21 0.39 -9.72
N GLU A 20 -16.27 -0.31 -10.36
CA GLU A 20 -15.58 0.21 -11.54
C GLU A 20 -16.56 0.60 -12.66
N LYS A 21 -17.51 -0.28 -12.99
CA LYS A 21 -18.49 -0.08 -14.07
C LYS A 21 -19.46 1.06 -13.78
N PRO A 22 -20.14 1.11 -12.61
CA PRO A 22 -21.03 2.23 -12.31
C PRO A 22 -20.28 3.56 -12.20
N LEU A 23 -19.07 3.57 -11.64
CA LEU A 23 -18.26 4.79 -11.57
C LEU A 23 -17.87 5.28 -12.97
N LEU A 24 -17.35 4.40 -13.82
CA LEU A 24 -16.98 4.77 -15.19
C LEU A 24 -18.19 5.28 -15.97
N ASN A 25 -19.32 4.58 -15.93
CA ASN A 25 -20.54 5.01 -16.64
C ASN A 25 -21.04 6.37 -16.16
N PHE A 26 -20.99 6.62 -14.85
CA PHE A 26 -21.36 7.91 -14.28
C PHE A 26 -20.41 9.02 -14.74
N PHE A 27 -19.10 8.84 -14.56
CA PHE A 27 -18.11 9.87 -14.85
C PHE A 27 -17.88 10.14 -16.35
N LEU A 28 -18.15 9.17 -17.23
CA LEU A 28 -18.02 9.33 -18.68
C LEU A 28 -19.00 10.36 -19.27
N GLN A 29 -20.10 10.66 -18.57
CA GLN A 29 -21.08 11.66 -19.01
C GLN A 29 -20.65 13.10 -18.72
N TRP A 30 -19.61 13.30 -17.91
CA TRP A 30 -19.16 14.62 -17.46
C TRP A 30 -17.89 15.07 -18.18
N SER A 31 -17.58 16.36 -18.06
CA SER A 31 -16.36 16.94 -18.63
C SER A 31 -15.09 16.35 -18.03
N THR A 32 -13.97 16.47 -18.75
CA THR A 32 -12.65 15.97 -18.32
C THR A 32 -12.23 16.47 -16.94
N TRP A 33 -12.57 17.72 -16.58
CA TRP A 33 -12.25 18.28 -15.26
C TRP A 33 -12.92 17.54 -14.12
N ILE A 34 -14.21 17.20 -14.27
CA ILE A 34 -14.96 16.46 -13.25
C ILE A 34 -14.41 15.04 -13.12
N ARG A 35 -14.05 14.41 -14.24
CA ARG A 35 -13.39 13.09 -14.23
C ARG A 35 -12.06 13.13 -13.47
N LEU A 36 -11.24 14.15 -13.70
CA LEU A 36 -9.94 14.29 -13.05
C LEU A 36 -10.10 14.48 -11.53
N LEU A 37 -10.99 15.37 -11.10
CA LEU A 37 -11.29 15.59 -9.68
C LEU A 37 -11.88 14.32 -9.03
N GLY A 38 -12.78 13.64 -9.73
CA GLY A 38 -13.36 12.36 -9.28
C GLY A 38 -12.30 11.28 -9.11
N THR A 39 -11.41 11.12 -10.09
CA THR A 39 -10.29 10.16 -10.00
C THR A 39 -9.37 10.48 -8.83
N VAL A 40 -8.98 11.75 -8.63
CA VAL A 40 -8.17 12.15 -7.48
C VAL A 40 -8.90 11.82 -6.18
N ALA A 41 -10.18 12.17 -6.06
CA ALA A 41 -10.97 11.91 -4.85
C ALA A 41 -11.13 10.41 -4.55
N LEU A 42 -11.30 9.57 -5.58
CA LEU A 42 -11.42 8.11 -5.44
C LEU A 42 -10.08 7.44 -5.12
N ILE A 43 -8.98 7.90 -5.72
CA ILE A 43 -7.67 7.28 -5.50
C ILE A 43 -7.02 7.77 -4.21
N PHE A 44 -7.31 9.01 -3.79
CA PHE A 44 -6.66 9.64 -2.64
C PHE A 44 -6.71 8.77 -1.37
N PRO A 45 -7.86 8.23 -0.93
CA PRO A 45 -7.90 7.36 0.25
C PRO A 45 -7.01 6.12 0.10
N LEU A 46 -7.05 5.47 -1.06
CA LEU A 46 -6.20 4.30 -1.34
C LEU A 46 -4.71 4.68 -1.28
N GLY A 47 -4.34 5.81 -1.89
CA GLY A 47 -2.98 6.34 -1.89
C GLY A 47 -2.46 6.63 -0.48
N THR A 48 -3.31 7.17 0.40
CA THR A 48 -2.92 7.37 1.81
C THR A 48 -2.62 6.05 2.52
N PHE A 49 -3.45 5.02 2.32
CA PHE A 49 -3.18 3.71 2.90
C PHE A 49 -1.93 3.05 2.33
N LEU A 50 -1.68 3.18 1.02
CA LEU A 50 -0.50 2.61 0.37
C LEU A 50 0.83 3.19 0.89
N GLY A 51 0.84 4.44 1.37
CA GLY A 51 2.04 5.06 1.95
C GLY A 51 2.40 4.55 3.36
N MET A 52 1.42 4.07 4.13
CA MET A 52 1.62 3.72 5.55
C MET A 52 2.49 2.47 5.79
N PRO A 53 2.37 1.35 5.04
CA PRO A 53 3.14 0.13 5.28
C PRO A 53 4.65 0.36 5.33
N PHE A 54 5.20 1.14 4.41
CA PHE A 54 6.63 1.44 4.38
C PHE A 54 7.06 2.28 5.59
N ALA A 55 6.29 3.32 5.93
CA ALA A 55 6.57 4.15 7.11
C ALA A 55 6.54 3.32 8.41
N ILE A 56 5.56 2.43 8.55
CA ILE A 56 5.45 1.52 9.70
C ILE A 56 6.65 0.55 9.74
N GLY A 57 7.05 -0.02 8.60
CA GLY A 57 8.20 -0.92 8.51
C GLY A 57 9.53 -0.26 8.84
N ILE A 58 9.76 0.95 8.33
CA ILE A 58 10.96 1.74 8.64
C ILE A 58 11.01 2.10 10.13
N ALA A 59 9.89 2.56 10.70
CA ALA A 59 9.81 2.89 12.12
C ALA A 59 10.17 1.69 13.02
N GLY A 60 9.73 0.48 12.65
CA GLY A 60 10.08 -0.76 13.36
C GLY A 60 11.50 -1.28 13.12
N SER A 61 12.23 -0.72 12.15
CA SER A 61 13.58 -1.15 11.77
C SER A 61 14.70 -0.41 12.53
N HIS A 62 14.40 0.70 13.20
CA HIS A 62 15.40 1.48 13.95
C HIS A 62 16.08 0.70 15.08
N THR A 63 15.42 -0.31 15.63
CA THR A 63 15.96 -1.16 16.71
C THR A 63 16.77 -2.35 16.22
N LYS A 64 16.90 -2.55 14.89
CA LYS A 64 17.49 -3.75 14.27
C LYS A 64 18.98 -3.61 13.90
N GLY A 65 19.65 -2.57 14.38
CA GLY A 65 21.09 -2.36 14.21
C GLY A 65 21.45 -1.33 13.13
N ARG A 66 22.75 -1.02 13.04
CA ARG A 66 23.30 -0.04 12.09
C ARG A 66 23.15 -0.57 10.66
N GLY A 67 22.42 0.16 9.82
CA GLY A 67 22.22 -0.17 8.40
C GLY A 67 20.84 -0.73 8.03
N ALA A 68 20.00 -1.13 8.99
CA ALA A 68 18.68 -1.69 8.72
C ALA A 68 17.77 -0.74 7.91
N VAL A 69 17.77 0.56 8.25
CA VAL A 69 17.03 1.60 7.52
C VAL A 69 17.55 1.77 6.09
N GLY A 70 18.88 1.77 5.90
CA GLY A 70 19.49 1.87 4.57
C GLY A 70 19.17 0.65 3.69
N TRP A 71 19.16 -0.54 4.28
CA TRP A 71 18.74 -1.76 3.59
C TRP A 71 17.27 -1.71 3.17
N ALA A 72 16.38 -1.26 4.06
CA ALA A 72 14.95 -1.12 3.73
C ALA A 72 14.71 -0.14 2.56
N TRP A 73 15.47 0.96 2.46
CA TRP A 73 15.44 1.85 1.31
C TRP A 73 15.98 1.19 0.04
N ALA A 74 17.08 0.42 0.12
CA ALA A 74 17.63 -0.30 -1.03
C ALA A 74 16.62 -1.31 -1.60
N VAL A 75 15.94 -2.06 -0.72
CA VAL A 75 14.88 -3.00 -1.09
C VAL A 75 13.68 -2.26 -1.70
N ASN A 76 13.26 -1.13 -1.13
CA ASN A 76 12.19 -0.31 -1.70
C ASN A 76 12.53 0.14 -3.12
N GLY A 77 13.75 0.65 -3.35
CA GLY A 77 14.24 1.02 -4.68
C GLY A 77 14.18 -0.14 -5.67
N LEU A 78 14.68 -1.33 -5.30
CA LEU A 78 14.63 -2.52 -6.14
C LEU A 78 13.18 -2.90 -6.53
N PHE A 79 12.27 -2.91 -5.56
CA PHE A 79 10.88 -3.32 -5.81
C PHE A 79 10.04 -2.29 -6.58
N THR A 80 10.42 -1.01 -6.61
CA THR A 80 9.74 -0.05 -7.51
C THR A 80 9.97 -0.40 -8.99
N VAL A 81 11.15 -0.91 -9.33
CA VAL A 81 11.48 -1.37 -10.69
C VAL A 81 10.90 -2.76 -10.95
N LEU A 82 11.23 -3.75 -10.11
CA LEU A 82 10.74 -5.12 -10.32
C LEU A 82 9.23 -5.21 -10.23
N GLY A 83 8.62 -4.56 -9.23
CA GLY A 83 7.18 -4.59 -9.00
C GLY A 83 6.40 -3.97 -10.16
N SER A 84 6.88 -2.86 -10.74
CA SER A 84 6.22 -2.24 -11.90
C SER A 84 6.28 -3.12 -13.14
N VAL A 85 7.46 -3.66 -13.48
CA VAL A 85 7.62 -4.56 -14.63
C VAL A 85 6.80 -5.84 -14.44
N LEU A 86 6.88 -6.49 -13.28
CA LEU A 86 6.13 -7.70 -12.98
C LEU A 86 4.62 -7.45 -13.01
N SER A 87 4.15 -6.31 -12.53
CA SER A 87 2.73 -5.96 -12.53
C SER A 87 2.20 -5.75 -13.95
N VAL A 88 2.97 -5.08 -14.83
CA VAL A 88 2.58 -4.91 -16.24
C VAL A 88 2.56 -6.25 -16.96
N LEU A 89 3.58 -7.08 -16.78
CA LEU A 89 3.63 -8.41 -17.39
C LEU A 89 2.47 -9.28 -16.87
N ALA A 90 2.27 -9.33 -15.55
CA ALA A 90 1.18 -10.11 -14.96
C ALA A 90 -0.20 -9.63 -15.44
N ALA A 91 -0.43 -8.32 -15.50
CA ALA A 91 -1.70 -7.77 -15.98
C ALA A 91 -1.94 -8.10 -17.45
N THR A 92 -0.87 -8.18 -18.25
CA THR A 92 -0.93 -8.51 -19.68
C THR A 92 -1.23 -9.99 -19.91
N TYR A 93 -0.56 -10.90 -19.19
CA TYR A 93 -0.68 -12.34 -19.40
C TYR A 93 -1.79 -13.02 -18.60
N PHE A 94 -2.07 -12.54 -17.39
CA PHE A 94 -3.05 -13.13 -16.47
C PHE A 94 -4.28 -12.25 -16.25
N GLY A 95 -4.26 -11.00 -16.72
CA GLY A 95 -5.34 -10.05 -16.57
C GLY A 95 -5.20 -9.13 -15.36
N PHE A 96 -5.86 -7.98 -15.46
CA PHE A 96 -5.82 -6.91 -14.46
C PHE A 96 -6.37 -7.35 -13.09
N ILE A 97 -7.55 -7.99 -13.05
CA ILE A 97 -8.21 -8.39 -11.80
C ILE A 97 -7.34 -9.38 -11.01
N LEU A 98 -6.77 -10.39 -11.68
CA LEU A 98 -5.93 -11.39 -11.01
C LEU A 98 -4.64 -10.76 -10.45
N THR A 99 -4.02 -9.88 -11.24
CA THR A 99 -2.82 -9.15 -10.83
C THR A 99 -3.07 -8.29 -9.59
N LEU A 100 -4.17 -7.54 -9.59
CA LEU A 100 -4.53 -6.67 -8.48
C LEU A 100 -4.94 -7.48 -7.23
N SER A 101 -5.64 -8.61 -7.41
CA SER A 101 -5.95 -9.53 -6.32
C SER A 101 -4.68 -10.13 -5.70
N GLY A 102 -3.69 -10.48 -6.51
CA GLY A 102 -2.37 -10.90 -6.02
C GLY A 102 -1.67 -9.80 -5.21
N ALA A 103 -1.75 -8.54 -5.65
CA ALA A 103 -1.23 -7.40 -4.89
C ALA A 103 -1.94 -7.23 -3.53
N PHE A 104 -3.26 -7.39 -3.48
CA PHE A 104 -4.01 -7.38 -2.22
C PHE A 104 -3.59 -8.49 -1.26
N LEU A 105 -3.37 -9.71 -1.77
CA LEU A 105 -2.85 -10.81 -0.97
C LEU A 105 -1.46 -10.51 -0.41
N MET A 106 -0.56 -9.90 -1.20
CA MET A 106 0.75 -9.48 -0.71
C MET A 106 0.66 -8.49 0.45
N TYR A 107 -0.27 -7.53 0.41
CA TYR A 107 -0.49 -6.61 1.53
C TYR A 107 -1.05 -7.33 2.77
N ILE A 108 -1.98 -8.27 2.61
CA ILE A 108 -2.48 -9.07 3.74
C ILE A 108 -1.33 -9.87 4.37
N LEU A 109 -0.52 -10.55 3.57
CA LEU A 109 0.65 -11.30 4.03
C LEU A 109 1.67 -10.40 4.76
N ALA A 110 1.92 -9.20 4.24
CA ALA A 110 2.79 -8.23 4.91
C ALA A 110 2.24 -7.84 6.30
N GLY A 111 0.92 -7.65 6.42
CA GLY A 111 0.27 -7.38 7.70
C GLY A 111 0.40 -8.54 8.69
N LEU A 112 0.26 -9.79 8.21
CA LEU A 112 0.47 -10.98 9.03
C LEU A 112 1.92 -11.10 9.52
N LEU A 113 2.89 -10.87 8.65
CA LEU A 113 4.32 -10.93 8.99
C LEU A 113 4.76 -9.77 9.92
N LEU A 114 4.11 -8.61 9.81
CA LEU A 114 4.37 -7.48 10.71
C LEU A 114 4.11 -7.82 12.17
N SER A 115 3.18 -8.75 12.46
CA SER A 115 2.90 -9.20 13.83
C SER A 115 4.12 -9.87 14.50
N GLY A 116 5.05 -10.42 13.71
CA GLY A 116 6.33 -10.97 14.17
C GLY A 116 7.42 -9.92 14.43
N PHE A 117 7.22 -8.66 14.01
CA PHE A 117 8.10 -7.54 14.34
C PHE A 117 7.59 -6.86 15.64
N ALA A 118 8.40 -6.96 16.69
CA ALA A 118 8.15 -6.46 18.04
C ALA A 118 7.67 -4.98 18.07
N PRO A 119 6.94 -4.54 19.12
CA PRO A 119 6.19 -3.30 19.11
C PRO A 119 7.08 -2.05 18.98
N PHE A 120 6.46 -0.96 18.52
CA PHE A 120 6.96 0.40 18.74
C PHE A 120 7.38 0.55 20.20
N VAL A 121 8.65 0.88 20.43
CA VAL A 121 9.07 1.39 21.73
C VAL A 121 8.38 2.74 21.90
N THR A 122 7.32 2.80 22.69
CA THR A 122 6.85 4.08 23.22
C THR A 122 8.03 4.71 23.96
N PRO A 123 8.41 5.96 23.67
CA PRO A 123 9.42 6.65 24.44
C PRO A 123 8.79 7.02 25.79
N GLU A 124 8.63 6.05 26.68
CA GLU A 124 8.30 6.33 28.06
C GLU A 124 9.59 6.31 28.89
N LYS A 125 9.93 7.50 29.37
CA LYS A 125 10.78 7.81 30.54
C LYS A 125 12.02 6.92 30.72
N ASN A 126 13.12 7.29 30.05
CA ASN A 126 14.45 7.19 30.66
C ASN A 126 15.14 8.55 30.53
N GLY A 127 14.54 9.57 31.14
CA GLY A 127 15.27 10.67 31.75
C GLY A 127 15.53 10.28 33.20
N ALA A 128 16.50 9.40 33.42
CA ALA A 128 17.15 9.13 34.70
C ALA A 128 18.25 8.09 34.46
N LEU A 129 19.45 8.57 34.16
CA LEU A 129 20.75 8.26 34.76
C LEU A 129 21.85 8.85 33.85
#